data_AF-A0A847XDC8-F1
#
_entry.id   AF-A0A847XDC8-F1
#
_cell.length_a   1.000
_cell.length_b   1.000
_cell.length_c   1.000
_cell.angle_alpha   90.00
_cell.angle_beta   90.00
_cell.angle_gamma   90.00
#
_symmetry.space_group_name_H-M   'P 1'
#
loop_
_entity.id
_entity.type
_entity.pdbx_description
1 polymer ?
#
loop_
_entity_poly.entity_id
_entity_poly.type
_entity_poly.pdbx_seq_one_letter_code
_entity_poly.pdbx_strand_id
1 'polypeptide(L)'
;MANFKAMTLTKAGRNVLAAGQTGTPIIFTRVKAGDGVLPPDASIADMTDVINWITDLPINSNTVTGDGMTEIECILSNQNLETGYWFREIGLFALDAEGNEVLYAYSNAGDEPDYIPAGGGPHAVHIIFTLITVVDQAENVTAIIGDNLGFVTFPRLAEELDKLFAPYVSANGFWTFSAQEKKLRPASVAESLKTLFRSASGTDPVFVTWNPASKTIGFLPMHRVTIKAERLSGGTPLLTLDQYDGRLYGGTPLLTLDQYDGRLYGGDPQTL
;
A
#
# COMPACT_ATOMS: atom_id res chain seq x y z
N MET A 1 -5.22 -11.16 -25.75
CA MET A 1 -5.59 -11.38 -24.34
C MET A 1 -6.94 -12.04 -24.30
N ALA A 2 -7.12 -13.00 -23.40
CA ALA A 2 -8.37 -13.71 -23.23
C ALA A 2 -9.53 -12.74 -23.02
N ASN A 3 -10.66 -12.98 -23.68
CA ASN A 3 -11.83 -12.12 -23.57
C ASN A 3 -12.86 -12.72 -22.60
N PHE A 4 -12.72 -12.40 -21.32
CA PHE A 4 -13.66 -12.86 -20.30
C PHE A 4 -14.95 -12.05 -20.31
N LYS A 5 -16.08 -12.75 -20.23
CA LYS A 5 -17.37 -12.13 -19.90
C LYS A 5 -17.38 -11.70 -18.44
N ALA A 6 -18.36 -10.88 -18.06
CA ALA A 6 -18.59 -10.52 -16.66
C ALA A 6 -18.74 -11.78 -15.78
N MET A 7 -18.22 -11.72 -14.55
CA MET A 7 -18.34 -12.80 -13.58
C MET A 7 -19.81 -13.06 -13.26
N THR A 8 -20.23 -14.33 -13.38
CA THR A 8 -21.59 -14.75 -13.07
C THR A 8 -21.62 -15.49 -11.73
N LEU A 9 -22.48 -15.06 -10.81
CA LEU A 9 -22.61 -15.68 -9.48
C LEU A 9 -23.20 -17.09 -9.58
N THR A 10 -22.62 -18.01 -8.82
CA THR A 10 -23.24 -19.32 -8.60
C THR A 10 -24.34 -19.22 -7.54
N LYS A 11 -25.10 -20.29 -7.36
CA LYS A 11 -26.07 -20.41 -6.26
C LYS A 11 -25.39 -20.34 -4.89
N ALA A 12 -24.22 -20.98 -4.74
CA ALA A 12 -23.43 -20.89 -3.52
C ALA A 12 -22.94 -19.46 -3.29
N GLY A 13 -22.42 -18.80 -4.32
CA GLY A 13 -22.00 -17.40 -4.24
C GLY A 13 -23.12 -16.43 -3.88
N ARG A 14 -24.33 -16.64 -4.40
CA ARG A 14 -25.52 -15.87 -3.97
C ARG A 14 -25.86 -16.09 -2.50
N ASN A 15 -25.66 -17.30 -1.96
CA ASN A 15 -25.87 -17.55 -0.54
C ASN A 15 -24.83 -16.82 0.32
N VAL A 16 -23.55 -16.83 -0.10
CA VAL A 16 -22.48 -16.05 0.54
C VAL A 16 -22.82 -14.56 0.50
N LEU A 17 -23.25 -14.05 -0.65
CA LEU A 17 -23.67 -12.65 -0.82
C LEU A 17 -24.85 -12.29 0.10
N ALA A 18 -25.87 -13.15 0.16
CA ALA A 18 -27.03 -12.92 1.01
C ALA A 18 -26.63 -12.88 2.50
N ALA A 19 -25.75 -13.77 2.95
CA ALA A 19 -25.19 -13.72 4.30
C ALA A 19 -24.36 -12.44 4.51
N GLY A 20 -23.58 -12.04 3.50
CA GLY A 20 -22.85 -10.78 3.39
C GLY A 20 -23.68 -9.56 3.75
N GLN A 21 -24.85 -9.45 3.12
CA GLN A 21 -25.79 -8.34 3.32
C GLN A 21 -26.43 -8.34 4.72
N THR A 22 -26.37 -9.46 5.45
CA THR A 22 -26.86 -9.56 6.84
C THR A 22 -25.76 -9.37 7.88
N GLY A 23 -24.53 -9.03 7.46
CA GLY A 23 -23.41 -8.71 8.33
C GLY A 23 -22.34 -9.80 8.45
N THR A 24 -22.56 -10.99 7.89
CA THR A 24 -21.50 -12.02 7.83
C THR A 24 -20.39 -11.54 6.88
N PRO A 25 -19.10 -11.60 7.26
CA PRO A 25 -18.03 -11.20 6.34
C PRO A 25 -17.97 -12.06 5.08
N ILE A 26 -17.86 -11.43 3.91
CA ILE A 26 -17.48 -12.11 2.67
C ILE A 26 -15.96 -12.21 2.65
N ILE A 27 -15.43 -13.42 2.61
CA ILE A 27 -13.98 -13.69 2.61
C ILE A 27 -13.63 -14.45 1.34
N PHE A 28 -13.01 -13.77 0.37
CA PHE A 28 -12.47 -14.42 -0.83
C PHE A 28 -11.18 -15.15 -0.48
N THR A 29 -11.05 -16.38 -0.96
CA THR A 29 -9.95 -17.27 -0.55
C THR A 29 -8.90 -17.41 -1.64
N ARG A 30 -9.33 -17.66 -2.88
CA ARG A 30 -8.46 -17.83 -4.04
C ARG A 30 -9.24 -17.68 -5.35
N VAL A 31 -8.47 -17.61 -6.42
CA VAL A 31 -8.99 -17.70 -7.78
C VAL A 31 -8.40 -18.93 -8.45
N LYS A 32 -9.24 -19.76 -9.05
CA LYS A 32 -8.80 -20.90 -9.88
C LYS A 32 -8.82 -20.50 -11.35
N ALA A 33 -7.82 -20.96 -12.09
CA ALA A 33 -7.71 -20.80 -13.53
C ALA A 33 -7.59 -22.15 -14.23
N GLY A 34 -8.13 -22.21 -15.44
CA GLY A 34 -8.21 -23.43 -16.23
C GLY A 34 -8.34 -23.20 -17.72
N ASP A 35 -8.42 -24.31 -18.46
CA ASP A 35 -8.66 -24.34 -19.90
C ASP A 35 -10.01 -24.96 -20.29
N GLY A 36 -10.88 -25.20 -19.30
CA GLY A 36 -12.17 -25.83 -19.50
C GLY A 36 -13.08 -25.04 -20.44
N VAL A 37 -13.75 -25.78 -21.33
CA VAL A 37 -14.72 -25.25 -22.28
C VAL A 37 -16.10 -25.35 -21.66
N LEU A 38 -16.78 -24.22 -21.47
CA LEU A 38 -18.13 -24.20 -20.95
C LEU A 38 -19.10 -24.88 -21.92
N PRO A 39 -19.76 -25.99 -21.53
CA PRO A 39 -20.77 -26.62 -22.37
C PRO A 39 -21.92 -25.65 -22.67
N PRO A 40 -22.52 -25.66 -23.87
CA PRO A 40 -23.58 -24.72 -24.25
C PRO A 40 -24.82 -24.76 -23.34
N ASP A 41 -25.08 -25.90 -22.70
CA ASP A 41 -26.20 -26.19 -21.81
C ASP A 41 -25.82 -26.12 -20.32
N ALA A 42 -24.57 -25.79 -19.99
CA ALA A 42 -24.12 -25.69 -18.62
C ALA A 42 -24.73 -24.46 -17.91
N SER A 43 -25.33 -24.71 -16.75
CA SER A 43 -25.82 -23.67 -15.84
C SER A 43 -24.69 -23.23 -14.93
N ILE A 44 -24.13 -22.03 -15.16
CA ILE A 44 -23.12 -21.44 -14.27
C ILE A 44 -23.65 -21.32 -12.83
N ALA A 45 -24.96 -21.11 -12.68
CA ALA A 45 -25.60 -21.01 -11.37
C ALA A 45 -25.44 -22.29 -10.53
N ASP A 46 -25.31 -23.46 -11.15
CA ASP A 46 -25.24 -24.74 -10.46
C ASP A 46 -23.80 -25.29 -10.36
N MET A 47 -22.82 -24.55 -10.87
CA MET A 47 -21.41 -24.93 -10.79
C MET A 47 -20.88 -24.85 -9.36
N THR A 48 -20.07 -25.84 -8.98
CA THR A 48 -19.40 -25.93 -7.68
C THR A 48 -17.88 -25.80 -7.78
N ASP A 49 -17.32 -25.95 -8.98
CA ASP A 49 -15.89 -25.78 -9.28
C ASP A 49 -15.72 -25.34 -10.74
N VAL A 50 -14.50 -24.99 -11.13
CA VAL A 50 -14.12 -24.81 -12.54
C VAL A 50 -14.16 -26.15 -13.28
N ILE A 51 -14.29 -26.12 -14.61
CA ILE A 51 -14.48 -27.32 -15.43
C ILE A 51 -13.21 -28.16 -15.50
N ASN A 52 -12.07 -27.53 -15.75
CA ASN A 52 -10.75 -28.13 -15.73
C ASN A 52 -9.73 -27.20 -15.08
N TRP A 53 -9.47 -27.42 -13.80
CA TRP A 53 -8.49 -26.67 -13.03
C TRP A 53 -7.06 -26.99 -13.47
N ILE A 54 -6.24 -25.94 -13.62
CA ILE A 54 -4.81 -26.05 -13.94
C ILE A 54 -3.96 -25.39 -12.86
N THR A 55 -4.32 -24.20 -12.42
CA THR A 55 -3.51 -23.46 -11.45
C THR A 55 -4.36 -22.54 -10.58
N ASP A 56 -3.87 -22.28 -9.37
CA ASP A 56 -4.41 -21.26 -8.49
C ASP A 56 -3.70 -19.92 -8.77
N LEU A 57 -4.49 -18.86 -8.75
CA LEU A 57 -4.05 -17.49 -8.93
C LEU A 57 -4.14 -16.78 -7.57
N PRO A 58 -3.01 -16.41 -6.96
CA PRO A 58 -3.03 -15.68 -5.71
C PRO A 58 -3.74 -14.33 -5.88
N ILE A 59 -4.59 -14.01 -4.91
CA ILE A 59 -5.20 -12.69 -4.80
C ILE A 59 -4.13 -11.72 -4.31
N ASN A 60 -3.96 -10.62 -5.02
CA ASN A 60 -3.01 -9.56 -4.70
C ASN A 60 -3.68 -8.43 -3.93
N SER A 61 -4.92 -8.07 -4.29
CA SER A 61 -5.71 -7.08 -3.56
C SER A 61 -7.22 -7.30 -3.76
N ASN A 62 -8.01 -6.72 -2.85
CA ASN A 62 -9.46 -6.63 -2.94
C ASN A 62 -9.88 -5.20 -2.60
N THR A 63 -10.59 -4.54 -3.51
CA THR A 63 -11.02 -3.14 -3.37
C THR A 63 -12.51 -3.03 -3.67
N VAL A 64 -13.30 -2.66 -2.66
CA VAL A 64 -14.73 -2.38 -2.86
C VAL A 64 -14.88 -1.02 -3.53
N THR A 65 -15.57 -0.97 -4.66
CA THR A 65 -15.69 0.23 -5.51
C THR A 65 -16.82 1.17 -5.08
N GLY A 66 -17.69 0.73 -4.15
CA GLY A 66 -18.78 1.53 -3.56
C GLY A 66 -20.08 1.57 -4.38
N ASP A 67 -20.10 0.95 -5.55
CA ASP A 67 -21.27 0.75 -6.42
C ASP A 67 -21.89 -0.66 -6.28
N GLY A 68 -21.55 -1.37 -5.20
CA GLY A 68 -21.95 -2.76 -4.99
C GLY A 68 -21.09 -3.77 -5.76
N MET A 69 -19.96 -3.33 -6.32
CA MET A 69 -18.95 -4.21 -6.91
C MET A 69 -17.69 -4.25 -6.04
N THR A 70 -16.88 -5.27 -6.30
CA THR A 70 -15.52 -5.36 -5.78
C THR A 70 -14.57 -5.75 -6.90
N GLU A 71 -13.39 -5.14 -6.86
CA GLU A 71 -12.27 -5.39 -7.75
C GLU A 71 -11.26 -6.29 -7.03
N ILE A 72 -11.03 -7.47 -7.60
CA ILE A 72 -10.10 -8.46 -7.06
C ILE A 72 -8.95 -8.60 -8.05
N GLU A 73 -7.79 -8.10 -7.65
CA GLU A 73 -6.59 -8.20 -8.47
C GLU A 73 -5.91 -9.54 -8.22
N CYS A 74 -5.57 -10.25 -9.29
CA CYS A 74 -4.90 -11.55 -9.22
C CYS A 74 -3.67 -11.57 -10.12
N ILE A 75 -2.72 -12.43 -9.75
CA ILE A 75 -1.47 -12.59 -10.48
C ILE A 75 -1.42 -13.98 -11.09
N LEU A 76 -1.28 -14.03 -12.41
CA LEU A 76 -0.94 -15.25 -13.14
C LEU A 76 0.55 -15.23 -13.45
N SER A 77 1.24 -16.32 -13.06
CA SER A 77 2.63 -16.56 -13.41
C SER A 77 2.82 -17.94 -14.01
N ASN A 78 3.66 -18.05 -15.03
CA ASN A 78 4.03 -19.34 -15.59
C ASN A 78 5.21 -20.02 -14.88
N GLN A 79 5.81 -19.42 -13.84
CA GLN A 79 7.03 -19.94 -13.21
C GLN A 79 6.89 -21.40 -12.72
N ASN A 80 5.72 -21.75 -12.19
CA ASN A 80 5.42 -23.08 -11.65
C ASN A 80 4.56 -23.93 -12.61
N LEU A 81 4.44 -23.52 -13.88
CA LEU A 81 3.58 -24.17 -14.85
C LEU A 81 4.39 -25.19 -15.68
N GLU A 82 4.17 -26.49 -15.49
CA GLU A 82 4.92 -27.53 -16.20
C GLU A 82 4.56 -27.60 -17.70
N THR A 83 3.29 -27.36 -18.03
CA THR A 83 2.77 -27.43 -19.40
C THR A 83 1.96 -26.19 -19.74
N GLY A 84 2.14 -25.66 -20.95
CA GLY A 84 1.38 -24.52 -21.40
C GLY A 84 -0.10 -24.87 -21.58
N TYR A 85 -0.98 -23.89 -21.36
CA TYR A 85 -2.43 -24.10 -21.45
C TYR A 85 -3.14 -22.90 -22.05
N TRP A 86 -4.37 -23.12 -22.51
CA TRP A 86 -5.26 -22.08 -23.00
C TRP A 86 -6.07 -21.52 -21.84
N PHE A 87 -5.65 -20.41 -21.29
CA PHE A 87 -6.36 -19.72 -20.21
C PHE A 87 -7.75 -19.29 -20.69
N ARG A 88 -8.76 -20.05 -20.25
CA ARG A 88 -10.13 -19.97 -20.77
C ARG A 88 -11.17 -19.80 -19.68
N GLU A 89 -10.91 -20.27 -18.47
CA GLU A 89 -11.87 -20.15 -17.38
C GLU A 89 -11.26 -19.65 -16.09
N ILE A 90 -12.11 -18.97 -15.31
CA ILE A 90 -11.77 -18.42 -14.02
C ILE A 90 -12.92 -18.69 -13.04
N GLY A 91 -12.58 -19.21 -11.87
CA GLY A 91 -13.49 -19.33 -10.73
C GLY A 91 -12.98 -18.53 -9.53
N LEU A 92 -13.80 -17.64 -8.99
CA LEU A 92 -13.54 -16.95 -7.73
C LEU A 92 -14.16 -17.72 -6.58
N PHE A 93 -13.38 -18.01 -5.53
CA PHE A 93 -13.82 -18.77 -4.37
C PHE A 93 -13.94 -17.88 -3.13
N ALA A 94 -14.90 -18.22 -2.27
CA ALA A 94 -15.14 -17.55 -0.99
C ALA A 94 -15.53 -18.56 0.10
N LEU A 95 -15.42 -18.16 1.36
CA LEU A 95 -15.96 -18.94 2.48
C LEU A 95 -17.47 -18.73 2.62
N ASP A 96 -18.20 -19.83 2.81
CA ASP A 96 -19.59 -19.80 3.27
C ASP A 96 -19.71 -19.49 4.77
N ALA A 97 -20.94 -19.41 5.27
CA ALA A 97 -21.21 -19.07 6.67
C ALA A 97 -20.70 -20.16 7.64
N GLU A 98 -20.55 -21.39 7.15
CA GLU A 98 -20.02 -22.54 7.87
C GLU A 98 -18.49 -22.66 7.77
N GLY A 99 -17.85 -21.81 6.96
CA GLY A 99 -16.39 -21.78 6.74
C GLY A 99 -15.90 -22.76 5.68
N ASN A 100 -16.78 -23.33 4.85
CA ASN A 100 -16.39 -24.12 3.69
C ASN A 100 -16.08 -23.21 2.50
N GLU A 101 -15.09 -23.59 1.70
CA GLU A 101 -14.78 -22.88 0.48
C GLU A 101 -15.75 -23.28 -0.65
N VAL A 102 -16.39 -22.29 -1.26
CA VAL A 102 -17.36 -22.47 -2.34
C VAL A 102 -17.03 -21.58 -3.54
N LEU A 103 -17.37 -22.05 -4.75
CA LEU A 103 -17.27 -21.25 -5.96
C LEU A 103 -18.27 -20.10 -5.88
N TYR A 104 -17.79 -18.87 -5.70
CA TYR A 104 -18.60 -17.67 -5.58
C TYR A 104 -19.10 -17.19 -6.95
N ALA A 105 -18.18 -17.05 -7.90
CA ALA A 105 -18.49 -16.58 -9.24
C ALA A 105 -17.58 -17.25 -10.28
N TYR A 106 -18.07 -17.32 -11.51
CA TYR A 106 -17.38 -17.97 -12.62
C TYR A 106 -17.44 -17.13 -13.89
N SER A 107 -16.39 -17.19 -14.70
CA SER A 107 -16.36 -16.66 -16.06
C SER A 107 -15.56 -17.55 -17.01
N ASN A 108 -15.94 -17.54 -18.28
CA ASN A 108 -15.29 -18.27 -19.36
C ASN A 108 -15.08 -17.35 -20.56
N ALA A 109 -13.93 -17.46 -21.21
CA ALA A 109 -13.53 -16.69 -22.39
C ALA A 109 -14.05 -17.28 -23.72
N GLY A 110 -14.73 -18.43 -23.68
CA GLY A 110 -15.31 -19.08 -24.85
C GLY A 110 -14.25 -19.45 -25.89
N ASP A 111 -14.42 -18.91 -27.10
CA ASP A 111 -13.54 -19.15 -28.26
C ASP A 111 -12.36 -18.17 -28.31
N GLU A 112 -12.23 -17.27 -27.34
CA GLU A 112 -11.16 -16.27 -27.28
C GLU A 112 -10.24 -16.48 -26.06
N PRO A 113 -9.66 -17.69 -25.84
CA PRO A 113 -8.70 -17.90 -24.76
C PRO A 113 -7.33 -17.28 -25.07
N ASP A 114 -6.50 -17.11 -24.04
CA ASP A 114 -5.09 -16.73 -24.20
C ASP A 114 -4.18 -17.93 -23.97
N TYR A 115 -3.06 -18.02 -24.69
CA TYR A 115 -2.11 -19.10 -24.47
C TYR A 115 -1.05 -18.69 -23.45
N ILE A 116 -0.97 -19.44 -22.34
CA ILE A 116 0.08 -19.28 -21.33
C ILE A 116 1.12 -20.37 -21.56
N PRO A 117 2.37 -20.02 -21.93
CA PRO A 117 3.42 -21.01 -22.14
C PRO A 117 3.90 -21.60 -20.81
N ALA A 118 4.43 -22.82 -20.85
CA ALA A 118 5.09 -23.45 -19.70
C ALA A 118 6.23 -22.57 -19.15
N GLY A 119 6.49 -22.73 -17.85
CA GLY A 119 7.64 -22.18 -17.15
C GLY A 119 8.96 -22.84 -17.57
N GLY A 120 10.06 -22.29 -17.06
CA GLY A 120 11.41 -22.82 -17.30
C GLY A 120 11.97 -22.61 -18.72
N GLY A 121 11.16 -22.09 -19.64
CA GLY A 121 11.60 -21.65 -20.97
C GLY A 121 12.28 -20.27 -20.97
N PRO A 122 12.59 -19.72 -22.17
CA PRO A 122 13.23 -18.41 -22.29
C PRO A 122 12.31 -17.24 -21.91
N HIS A 123 11.02 -17.47 -21.70
CA HIS A 123 10.02 -16.44 -21.43
C HIS A 123 9.41 -16.61 -20.03
N ALA A 124 9.67 -15.66 -19.16
CA ALA A 124 8.92 -15.49 -17.92
C ALA A 124 7.66 -14.65 -18.20
N VAL A 125 6.49 -15.15 -17.80
CA VAL A 125 5.20 -14.50 -18.00
C VAL A 125 4.61 -14.15 -16.64
N HIS A 126 4.24 -12.88 -16.49
CA HIS A 126 3.50 -12.35 -15.36
C HIS A 126 2.35 -11.49 -15.90
N ILE A 127 1.12 -11.87 -15.56
CA ILE A 127 -0.09 -11.13 -15.93
C ILE A 127 -0.78 -10.71 -14.64
N ILE A 128 -1.00 -9.41 -14.49
CA ILE A 128 -1.86 -8.85 -13.46
C ILE A 128 -3.19 -8.55 -14.14
N PHE A 129 -4.27 -9.06 -13.58
CA PHE A 129 -5.60 -8.75 -14.07
C PHE A 129 -6.60 -8.60 -12.92
N THR A 130 -7.63 -7.80 -13.17
CA THR A 130 -8.65 -7.45 -12.19
C THR A 130 -9.96 -8.12 -12.54
N LEU A 131 -10.48 -8.89 -11.59
CA LEU A 131 -11.81 -9.48 -11.64
C LEU A 131 -12.79 -8.51 -11.00
N ILE A 132 -13.91 -8.23 -11.68
CA ILE A 132 -14.99 -7.43 -11.11
C ILE A 132 -16.14 -8.38 -10.80
N THR A 133 -16.58 -8.39 -9.54
CA THR A 133 -17.73 -9.19 -9.09
C THR A 133 -18.66 -8.40 -8.19
N VAL A 134 -19.90 -8.85 -8.09
CA VAL A 134 -20.95 -8.20 -7.29
C VAL A 134 -20.78 -8.56 -5.81
N VAL A 135 -20.84 -7.57 -4.93
CA VAL A 135 -20.91 -7.71 -3.46
C VAL A 135 -22.06 -6.90 -2.82
N ASP A 136 -22.74 -6.06 -3.62
CA ASP A 136 -23.90 -5.26 -3.22
C ASP A 136 -23.66 -4.45 -1.93
N GLN A 137 -24.59 -4.47 -0.95
CA GLN A 137 -24.48 -3.74 0.31
C GLN A 137 -23.70 -4.49 1.41
N ALA A 138 -22.88 -5.49 1.07
CA ALA A 138 -22.08 -6.20 2.06
C ALA A 138 -21.04 -5.25 2.70
N GLU A 139 -21.10 -5.07 4.02
CA GLU A 139 -20.23 -4.12 4.73
C GLU A 139 -18.79 -4.63 4.89
N ASN A 140 -18.62 -5.95 5.06
CA ASN A 140 -17.35 -6.57 5.38
C ASN A 140 -16.91 -7.50 4.24
N VAL A 141 -16.18 -6.96 3.27
CA VAL A 141 -15.62 -7.71 2.14
C VAL A 141 -14.11 -7.74 2.26
N THR A 142 -13.54 -8.93 2.40
CA THR A 142 -12.10 -9.14 2.57
C THR A 142 -11.60 -10.27 1.66
N ALA A 143 -10.29 -10.36 1.48
CA ALA A 143 -9.66 -11.45 0.74
C ALA A 143 -8.40 -11.94 1.44
N ILE A 144 -8.12 -13.24 1.33
CA ILE A 144 -6.85 -13.83 1.73
C ILE A 144 -5.82 -13.48 0.66
N ILE A 145 -4.83 -12.66 1.01
CA ILE A 145 -3.78 -12.22 0.10
C ILE A 145 -2.67 -13.28 0.05
N GLY A 146 -2.17 -13.58 -1.14
CA GLY A 146 -1.13 -14.60 -1.33
C GLY A 146 0.22 -14.20 -0.74
N ASP A 147 0.87 -15.12 -0.02
CA ASP A 147 2.07 -14.83 0.80
C ASP A 147 3.40 -14.67 0.02
N ASN A 148 3.45 -15.01 -1.27
CA ASN A 148 4.73 -15.29 -1.94
C ASN A 148 5.21 -14.22 -2.95
N LEU A 149 4.31 -13.48 -3.61
CA LEU A 149 4.66 -12.50 -4.65
C LEU A 149 3.57 -11.41 -4.72
N GLY A 150 3.88 -10.22 -4.20
CA GLY A 150 3.04 -9.03 -4.36
C GLY A 150 3.59 -8.12 -5.45
N PHE A 151 2.83 -7.89 -6.51
CA PHE A 151 3.17 -6.88 -7.51
C PHE A 151 2.32 -5.64 -7.25
N VAL A 152 2.92 -4.46 -7.31
CA VAL A 152 2.19 -3.20 -7.20
C VAL A 152 2.53 -2.34 -8.41
N THR A 153 1.52 -1.75 -9.03
CA THR A 153 1.76 -0.76 -10.08
C THR A 153 2.33 0.51 -9.46
N PHE A 154 3.20 1.24 -10.17
CA PHE A 154 3.73 2.52 -9.66
C PHE A 154 2.62 3.50 -9.23
N PRO A 155 1.50 3.65 -9.96
CA PRO A 155 0.38 4.46 -9.51
C PRO A 155 -0.24 3.96 -8.19
N ARG A 156 -0.47 2.64 -8.05
CA ARG A 156 -1.03 2.06 -6.82
C ARG A 156 -0.09 2.24 -5.63
N LEU A 157 1.22 2.07 -5.85
CA LEU A 157 2.22 2.33 -4.82
C LEU A 157 2.22 3.80 -4.40
N ALA A 158 2.16 4.72 -5.36
CA ALA A 158 2.10 6.16 -5.07
C ALA A 158 0.84 6.51 -4.26
N GLU A 159 -0.32 5.97 -4.62
CA GLU A 159 -1.57 6.17 -3.88
C GLU A 159 -1.50 5.65 -2.45
N GLU A 160 -0.93 4.46 -2.24
CA GLU A 160 -0.77 3.87 -0.91
C GLU A 160 0.27 4.62 -0.07
N LEU A 161 1.37 5.07 -0.69
CA LEU A 161 2.32 5.98 -0.03
C LEU A 161 1.63 7.29 0.35
N ASP A 162 0.84 7.88 -0.54
CA ASP A 162 0.09 9.09 -0.22
C ASP A 162 -0.89 8.84 0.93
N LYS A 163 -1.63 7.73 0.98
CA LYS A 163 -2.50 7.42 2.14
C LYS A 163 -1.72 7.25 3.45
N LEU A 164 -0.55 6.60 3.39
CA LEU A 164 0.32 6.43 4.55
C LEU A 164 0.93 7.77 5.00
N PHE A 165 1.12 8.72 4.09
CA PHE A 165 1.88 9.95 4.32
C PHE A 165 1.09 11.27 4.12
N ALA A 166 -0.24 11.24 3.88
CA ALA A 166 -1.06 12.44 3.63
C ALA A 166 -2.18 12.69 4.67
N PRO A 167 -2.61 13.95 4.86
CA PRO A 167 -2.02 15.16 4.29
C PRO A 167 -0.91 15.70 5.20
N TYR A 168 0.17 16.19 4.57
CA TYR A 168 1.10 17.13 5.17
C TYR A 168 0.30 18.30 5.75
N VAL A 169 0.03 18.26 7.05
CA VAL A 169 -0.34 19.47 7.78
C VAL A 169 0.89 20.35 7.71
N SER A 170 0.73 21.59 7.24
CA SER A 170 1.78 22.59 7.43
C SER A 170 2.15 22.57 8.91
N ALA A 171 3.34 22.09 9.25
CA ALA A 171 3.76 21.93 10.62
C ALA A 171 4.07 23.32 11.21
N ASN A 172 3.03 24.07 11.55
CA ASN A 172 3.14 25.26 12.38
C ASN A 172 3.06 24.79 13.83
N GLY A 173 4.21 24.62 14.48
CA GLY A 173 4.30 24.23 15.90
C GLY A 173 5.17 23.01 16.15
N PHE A 174 5.14 22.51 17.38
CA PHE A 174 5.90 21.32 17.80
C PHE A 174 5.11 20.06 17.46
N TRP A 175 5.79 19.07 16.86
CA TRP A 175 5.21 17.78 16.47
C TRP A 175 5.98 16.64 17.12
N THR A 176 5.31 15.53 17.38
CA THR A 176 5.92 14.31 17.95
C THR A 176 5.38 13.07 17.25
N PHE A 177 6.14 11.98 17.25
CA PHE A 177 5.73 10.71 16.67
C PHE A 177 4.95 9.89 17.69
N SER A 178 3.73 9.51 17.35
CA SER A 178 2.91 8.60 18.15
C SER A 178 3.31 7.16 17.85
N ALA A 179 3.91 6.46 18.82
CA ALA A 179 4.27 5.05 18.66
C ALA A 179 3.03 4.14 18.52
N GLN A 180 1.92 4.53 19.17
CA GLN A 180 0.64 3.81 19.10
C GLN A 180 -0.04 3.97 17.75
N GLU A 181 -0.10 5.20 17.24
CA GLU A 181 -0.80 5.51 15.98
C GLU A 181 0.13 5.42 14.76
N LYS A 182 1.42 5.16 14.98
CA LYS A 182 2.49 5.12 13.97
C LYS A 182 2.49 6.33 13.01
N LYS A 183 2.11 7.51 13.51
CA LYS A 183 2.02 8.75 12.72
C LYS A 183 2.55 9.96 13.48
N LEU A 184 2.94 10.99 12.73
CA LEU A 184 3.26 12.31 13.29
C LEU A 184 1.98 13.02 13.73
N ARG A 185 2.01 13.65 14.90
CA ARG A 185 0.92 14.47 15.43
C ARG A 185 1.45 15.75 16.11
N PRO A 186 0.61 16.78 16.31
CA PRO A 186 0.98 17.90 17.15
C PRO A 186 1.38 17.44 18.56
N ALA A 187 2.47 17.99 19.08
CA ALA A 187 2.92 17.76 20.44
C ALA A 187 2.06 18.58 21.40
N SER A 188 1.68 17.98 22.53
CA SER A 188 1.07 18.73 23.63
C SER A 188 2.06 19.73 24.23
N VAL A 189 1.53 20.71 24.98
CA VAL A 189 2.36 21.68 25.71
C VAL A 189 3.35 20.97 26.64
N ALA A 190 2.94 19.92 27.34
CA ALA A 190 3.81 19.15 28.22
C ALA A 190 4.92 18.38 27.47
N GLU A 191 4.61 17.83 26.29
CA GLU A 191 5.60 17.16 25.43
C GLU A 191 6.60 18.16 24.83
N SER A 192 6.12 19.34 24.45
CA SER A 192 6.94 20.45 23.95
C SER A 192 7.87 20.99 25.03
N LEU A 193 7.38 21.12 26.27
CA LEU A 193 8.18 21.57 27.41
C LEU A 193 9.29 20.58 27.79
N LYS A 194 9.07 19.27 27.63
CA LYS A 194 10.12 18.25 27.88
C LYS A 194 11.33 18.38 26.95
N THR A 195 11.12 18.88 25.74
CA THR A 195 12.19 19.16 24.76
C THR A 195 12.87 20.51 25.02
N LEU A 196 12.12 21.51 25.50
CA LEU A 196 12.63 22.83 25.88
C LEU A 196 13.54 22.83 27.14
N PHE A 197 13.39 21.85 28.04
CA PHE A 197 14.15 21.82 29.31
C PHE A 197 15.35 20.86 29.36
N ARG A 198 15.86 20.38 28.21
CA ARG A 198 17.21 19.81 28.16
C ARG A 198 18.19 20.74 27.46
N SER A 199 18.49 21.87 28.10
CA SER A 199 19.81 22.47 28.03
C SER A 199 20.38 22.52 29.44
N ALA A 200 20.95 21.39 29.86
CA ALA A 200 21.93 21.34 30.94
C ALA A 200 23.37 21.30 30.39
N SER A 201 23.55 21.41 29.06
CA SER A 201 24.83 21.25 28.37
C SER A 201 25.15 22.33 27.31
N GLY A 202 24.41 23.44 27.25
CA GLY A 202 24.88 24.63 26.51
C GLY A 202 24.85 24.59 24.98
N THR A 203 24.04 23.74 24.34
CA THR A 203 23.76 23.84 22.90
C THR A 203 22.35 24.36 22.68
N ASP A 204 22.21 25.48 21.97
CA ASP A 204 20.95 26.18 21.70
C ASP A 204 19.88 25.25 21.09
N PRO A 205 18.59 25.45 21.39
CA PRO A 205 17.53 24.65 20.79
C PRO A 205 17.51 24.86 19.27
N VAL A 206 17.61 23.75 18.53
CA VAL A 206 17.55 23.70 17.07
C VAL A 206 16.13 23.30 16.65
N PHE A 207 15.46 24.14 15.86
CA PHE A 207 14.21 23.78 15.20
C PHE A 207 14.49 23.09 13.87
N VAL A 208 13.64 22.13 13.51
CA VAL A 208 13.63 21.51 12.18
C VAL A 208 12.45 22.07 11.40
N THR A 209 12.72 22.78 10.30
CA THR A 209 11.69 23.26 9.38
C THR A 209 11.78 22.50 8.06
N TRP A 210 10.64 22.09 7.50
CA TRP A 210 10.58 21.45 6.19
C TRP A 210 10.01 22.43 5.16
N ASN A 211 10.71 22.64 4.04
CA ASN A 211 10.19 23.37 2.90
C ASN A 211 9.72 22.40 1.81
N PRO A 212 8.40 22.27 1.58
CA PRO A 212 7.86 21.33 0.61
C PRO A 212 8.12 21.71 -0.85
N ALA A 213 8.36 22.99 -1.16
CA ALA A 213 8.61 23.44 -2.53
C ALA A 213 10.03 23.11 -3.01
N SER A 214 11.02 23.23 -2.11
CA SER A 214 12.43 22.94 -2.39
C SER A 214 12.89 21.56 -1.94
N LYS A 215 12.04 20.81 -1.23
CA LYS A 215 12.38 19.54 -0.57
C LYS A 215 13.60 19.65 0.37
N THR A 216 13.73 20.76 1.09
CA THR A 216 14.87 20.99 2.00
C THR A 216 14.46 21.01 3.46
N ILE A 217 15.33 20.44 4.30
CA ILE A 217 15.23 20.50 5.76
C ILE A 217 16.15 21.62 6.25
N GLY A 218 15.57 22.61 6.92
CA GLY A 218 16.29 23.72 7.54
C GLY A 218 16.41 23.52 9.05
N PHE A 219 17.54 23.96 9.61
CA PHE A 219 17.78 24.00 11.05
C PHE A 219 17.84 25.46 11.51
N LEU A 220 17.03 25.86 12.49
CA LEU A 220 17.06 27.22 13.06
C LEU A 220 17.57 27.18 14.50
N PRO A 221 18.75 27.75 14.82
CA PRO A 221 19.13 28.04 16.20
C PRO A 221 18.37 29.26 16.71
N MET A 222 17.75 29.18 17.89
CA MET A 222 17.17 30.36 18.56
C MET A 222 18.09 30.87 19.68
N HIS A 223 18.65 32.07 19.52
CA HIS A 223 19.47 32.72 20.55
C HIS A 223 18.67 33.51 21.60
N ARG A 224 17.35 33.74 21.44
CA ARG A 224 16.55 34.40 22.49
C ARG A 224 15.05 34.17 22.33
N VAL A 225 14.41 33.66 23.38
CA VAL A 225 12.94 33.62 23.52
C VAL A 225 12.52 34.68 24.54
N THR A 226 11.62 35.58 24.17
CA THR A 226 10.97 36.50 25.11
C THR A 226 9.48 36.15 25.14
N ILE A 227 8.96 35.83 26.33
CA ILE A 227 7.55 35.49 26.55
C ILE A 227 6.83 36.73 27.05
N LYS A 228 5.80 37.19 26.31
CA LYS A 228 4.82 38.17 26.81
C LYS A 228 3.41 37.74 26.42
N ALA A 229 2.51 37.73 27.40
CA ALA A 229 1.06 37.61 27.22
C ALA A 229 0.64 36.57 26.16
N GLU A 230 0.94 35.30 26.43
CA GLU A 230 0.45 34.14 25.65
C GLU A 230 0.84 34.09 24.16
N ARG A 231 1.84 34.89 23.74
CA ARG A 231 2.34 34.88 22.36
C ARG A 231 3.85 34.68 22.31
N LEU A 232 4.28 33.79 21.40
CA LEU A 232 5.69 33.48 21.15
C LEU A 232 6.15 34.26 19.90
N SER A 233 7.26 35.00 20.01
CA SER A 233 7.86 35.71 18.87
C SER A 233 9.38 35.73 18.96
N GLY A 234 10.07 35.31 17.89
CA GLY A 234 11.54 35.26 17.74
C GLY A 234 11.97 35.44 16.26
N GLY A 235 13.13 36.07 16.04
CA GLY A 235 13.57 36.73 14.79
C GLY A 235 14.40 35.92 13.76
N THR A 236 14.91 36.65 12.75
CA THR A 236 15.30 36.31 11.35
C THR A 236 16.54 35.41 11.09
N PRO A 237 16.72 34.88 9.83
CA PRO A 237 17.33 33.58 9.51
C PRO A 237 18.71 33.65 8.81
N LEU A 238 19.38 32.51 8.59
CA LEU A 238 19.97 32.05 7.30
C LEU A 238 21.09 31.00 7.52
N LEU A 239 20.76 29.72 7.33
CA LEU A 239 21.72 28.71 6.86
C LEU A 239 21.00 27.85 5.83
N THR A 240 21.24 28.12 4.56
CA THR A 240 20.86 27.22 3.46
C THR A 240 21.87 26.08 3.46
N LEU A 241 21.41 24.83 3.44
CA LEU A 241 22.28 23.65 3.39
C LEU A 241 22.15 22.98 2.02
N ASP A 242 23.28 22.72 1.37
CA ASP A 242 23.37 21.97 0.11
C ASP A 242 24.10 20.64 0.35
N GLN A 243 23.60 19.55 -0.26
CA GLN A 243 24.19 18.21 -0.14
C GLN A 243 24.97 17.85 -1.41
N TYR A 244 26.25 17.51 -1.25
CA TYR A 244 27.15 17.06 -2.31
C TYR A 244 27.99 15.87 -1.82
N ASP A 245 28.15 14.82 -2.63
CA ASP A 245 28.95 13.61 -2.31
C ASP A 245 28.68 13.00 -0.92
N GLY A 246 27.42 13.01 -0.49
CA GLY A 246 26.99 12.46 0.80
C GLY A 246 27.32 13.34 2.02
N ARG A 247 27.89 14.54 1.81
CA ARG A 247 28.23 15.52 2.86
C ARG A 247 27.35 16.76 2.76
N LEU A 248 27.10 17.42 3.90
CA LEU A 248 26.27 18.62 4.00
C LEU A 248 27.15 19.87 4.14
N TYR A 249 26.89 20.87 3.31
CA TYR A 249 27.64 22.13 3.27
C TYR A 249 26.71 23.31 3.60
N GLY A 250 27.15 24.19 4.51
CA GLY A 250 26.44 25.42 4.87
C GLY A 250 26.73 26.59 3.93
N GLY A 251 25.69 27.27 3.49
CA GLY A 251 25.77 28.47 2.65
C GLY A 251 26.25 29.71 3.42
N THR A 252 27.49 30.10 3.14
CA THR A 252 28.29 31.28 3.59
C THR A 252 29.01 31.17 4.95
N PRO A 253 30.27 31.64 5.03
CA PRO A 253 31.42 30.74 5.17
C PRO A 253 31.93 30.69 6.61
N LEU A 254 32.29 29.50 7.09
CA LEU A 254 33.55 29.21 7.82
C LEU A 254 33.57 27.86 8.55
N LEU A 255 32.51 27.05 8.53
CA LEU A 255 32.52 25.77 9.23
C LEU A 255 32.10 24.63 8.29
N THR A 256 33.08 23.80 7.93
CA THR A 256 32.84 22.44 7.46
C THR A 256 32.17 21.66 8.59
N LEU A 257 31.01 21.07 8.28
CA LEU A 257 30.33 20.12 9.16
C LEU A 257 30.73 18.71 8.74
N ASP A 258 31.57 18.06 9.52
CA ASP A 258 31.99 16.68 9.28
C ASP A 258 31.10 15.70 10.08
N GLN A 259 30.74 14.59 9.43
CA GLN A 259 29.95 13.51 10.04
C GLN A 259 30.87 12.39 10.50
N TYR A 260 30.89 12.14 11.81
CA TYR A 260 31.60 11.03 12.44
C TYR A 260 30.64 10.29 13.38
N ASP A 261 30.61 8.95 13.30
CA ASP A 261 29.80 8.08 14.17
C ASP A 261 28.33 8.51 14.31
N GLY A 262 27.74 8.98 13.19
CA GLY A 262 26.34 9.41 13.15
C GLY A 262 26.05 10.75 13.82
N ARG A 263 27.08 11.52 14.22
CA ARG A 263 26.97 12.86 14.82
C ARG A 263 27.63 13.91 13.92
N LEU A 264 27.10 15.13 13.95
CA LEU A 264 27.60 16.27 13.19
C LEU A 264 28.43 17.17 14.10
N TYR A 265 29.66 17.51 13.69
CA TYR A 265 30.56 18.39 14.43
C TYR A 265 30.82 19.68 13.63
N GLY A 266 30.72 20.83 14.30
CA GLY A 266 31.08 22.12 13.70
C GLY A 266 32.51 22.50 14.09
N GLY A 267 33.43 22.53 13.12
CA GLY A 267 34.83 22.95 13.30
C GLY A 267 35.80 21.82 13.59
N ASP A 268 37.09 22.04 13.24
CA ASP A 268 38.18 21.07 13.39
C ASP A 268 38.40 20.70 14.87
N PRO A 269 38.21 19.43 15.26
CA PRO A 269 38.34 19.00 16.66
C PRO A 269 39.76 19.12 17.22
N GLN A 270 40.78 19.43 16.42
CA GLN A 270 42.15 19.65 16.90
C GLN A 270 42.46 21.09 17.36
N THR A 271 41.47 22.00 17.35
CA THR A 271 41.68 23.41 17.76
C THR A 271 40.81 23.89 18.93
N LEU A 272 40.24 22.96 19.73
CA LEU A 272 39.55 23.26 20.99
C LEU A 272 40.23 22.57 22.18
#